data_AF-A0A1I0S9S0-F1
#
_entry.id   AF-A0A1I0S9S0-F1
#
_cell.length_a   1.000
_cell.length_b   1.000
_cell.length_c   1.000
_cell.angle_alpha   90.00
_cell.angle_beta   90.00
_cell.angle_gamma   90.00
#
_symmetry.space_group_name_H-M   'P 1'
#
loop_
_entity.id
_entity.type
_entity.pdbx_description
1 polymer ?
#
loop_
_entity_poly.entity_id
_entity_poly.type
_entity_poly.pdbx_seq_one_letter_code
_entity_poly.pdbx_strand_id
1 'polypeptide(L)'
;MSERYSIIWKEKIVGEISDLINDMWYFDGKFIPADLELADEFISLASSFELANTFKDPSKGIRVVLTSKNQSSKKMDFVVLAIEGMNLSMRMF
;
A
#
# COMPACT_ATOMS: atom_id res chain seq x y z
N MET A 1 -15.25 0.50 13.85
CA MET A 1 -13.92 -0.15 13.84
C MET A 1 -13.22 0.32 12.57
N SER A 2 -12.04 0.91 12.65
CA SER A 2 -11.27 1.27 11.44
C SER A 2 -11.02 0.01 10.63
N GLU A 3 -11.45 -0.02 9.37
CA GLU A 3 -11.19 -1.16 8.49
C GLU A 3 -9.68 -1.31 8.28
N ARG A 4 -9.19 -2.56 8.41
CA ARG A 4 -7.81 -2.91 8.14
C ARG A 4 -7.73 -3.82 6.93
N TYR A 5 -6.72 -3.57 6.11
CA TYR A 5 -6.46 -4.34 4.91
C TYR A 5 -5.05 -4.89 4.96
N SER A 6 -4.88 -6.16 4.61
CA SER A 6 -3.55 -6.73 4.41
C SER A 6 -3.03 -6.29 3.05
N ILE A 7 -1.78 -5.81 3.02
CA ILE A 7 -1.06 -5.48 1.78
C ILE A 7 -0.28 -6.72 1.35
N ILE A 8 -0.54 -7.18 0.14
CA ILE A 8 0.13 -8.32 -0.48
C ILE A 8 1.07 -7.80 -1.57
N TRP A 9 2.35 -8.13 -1.44
CA TRP A 9 3.40 -7.84 -2.42
C TRP A 9 4.24 -9.10 -2.66
N LYS A 10 4.59 -9.40 -3.93
CA LYS A 10 5.27 -10.65 -4.32
C LYS A 10 4.61 -11.91 -3.70
N GLU A 11 3.27 -11.96 -3.73
CA GLU A 11 2.45 -13.04 -3.17
C GLU A 11 2.54 -13.24 -1.64
N LYS A 12 3.21 -12.33 -0.91
CA LYS A 12 3.32 -12.37 0.56
C LYS A 12 2.70 -11.13 1.20
N ILE A 13 2.20 -11.30 2.42
CA ILE A 13 1.69 -10.19 3.22
C ILE A 13 2.89 -9.41 3.76
N VAL A 14 3.03 -8.15 3.37
CA VAL A 14 4.10 -7.25 3.83
C VAL A 14 3.69 -6.35 4.97
N GLY A 15 2.40 -6.26 5.23
CA GLY A 15 1.90 -5.44 6.32
C GLY A 15 0.39 -5.25 6.23
N GLU A 16 -0.08 -4.35 7.07
CA GLU A 16 -1.47 -3.90 7.11
C GLU A 16 -1.53 -2.41 6.83
N ILE A 17 -2.64 -1.95 6.26
CA ILE A 17 -3.00 -0.54 6.24
C ILE A 17 -4.27 -0.31 7.02
N SER A 18 -4.28 0.80 7.76
CA SER A 18 -5.39 1.25 8.59
C SER A 18 -5.68 2.73 8.32
N ASP A 19 -6.85 3.19 8.76
CA ASP A 19 -7.28 4.59 8.61
C ASP A 19 -7.21 5.08 7.15
N LEU A 20 -7.67 4.24 6.21
CA LEU A 20 -7.72 4.57 4.79
C LEU A 20 -8.64 5.77 4.54
N ILE A 21 -8.05 6.84 4.01
CA ILE A 21 -8.73 8.02 3.49
C ILE A 21 -8.78 7.84 1.98
N ASN A 22 -10.00 7.84 1.43
CA ASN A 22 -10.22 7.77 -0.01
C ASN A 22 -10.47 9.19 -0.55
N ASP A 23 -9.68 9.58 -1.55
CA ASP A 23 -9.96 10.70 -2.44
C ASP A 23 -10.02 10.22 -3.90
N MET A 24 -11.25 9.94 -4.36
CA MET A 24 -11.57 9.37 -5.66
C MET A 24 -10.88 8.02 -5.94
N TRP A 25 -9.69 8.06 -6.54
CA TRP A 25 -8.88 6.90 -6.89
C TRP A 25 -7.60 6.80 -6.05
N TYR A 26 -7.36 7.79 -5.19
CA TYR A 26 -6.20 7.88 -4.31
C TYR A 26 -6.57 7.49 -2.89
N PHE A 27 -5.65 6.80 -2.25
CA PHE A 27 -5.86 6.22 -0.93
C PHE A 27 -4.62 6.48 -0.09
N ASP A 28 -4.82 7.16 1.03
CA ASP A 28 -3.78 7.38 2.03
C ASP A 28 -4.15 6.62 3.29
N GLY A 29 -3.16 6.02 3.94
CA GLY A 29 -3.41 5.34 5.20
C GLY A 29 -2.14 5.05 5.97
N LYS A 30 -2.31 4.60 7.21
CA LYS A 30 -1.20 4.21 8.08
C LYS A 30 -0.78 2.79 7.80
N PHE A 31 0.44 2.64 7.30
CA PHE A 31 1.10 1.36 7.09
C PHE A 31 1.67 0.81 8.40
N ILE A 32 1.40 -0.47 8.63
CA ILE A 32 1.89 -1.26 9.75
C ILE A 32 2.67 -2.43 9.14
N PRO A 33 4.01 -2.41 9.15
CA PRO A 33 4.80 -3.48 8.56
C PRO A 33 4.59 -4.81 9.29
N ALA A 34 4.66 -5.91 8.54
CA ALA A 34 4.78 -7.25 9.11
C ALA A 34 6.23 -7.50 9.57
N ASP A 35 6.41 -8.44 10.50
CA ASP A 35 7.73 -8.87 10.99
C ASP A 35 8.38 -9.84 10.00
N LEU A 36 8.76 -9.33 8.83
CA LEU A 36 9.30 -10.07 7.69
C LEU A 36 10.34 -9.21 6.97
N GLU A 37 11.48 -9.79 6.56
CA GLU A 37 12.49 -9.09 5.75
C GLU A 37 11.92 -8.49 4.46
N LEU A 38 10.88 -9.13 3.91
CA LEU A 38 10.21 -8.66 2.70
C LEU A 38 9.36 -7.40 2.93
N ALA A 39 8.94 -7.15 4.17
CA ALA A 39 8.31 -5.89 4.57
C ALA A 39 9.33 -4.75 4.62
N ASP A 40 10.55 -5.00 5.10
CA ASP A 40 11.64 -4.02 5.09
C ASP A 40 12.10 -3.70 3.67
N GLU A 41 12.18 -4.71 2.80
CA GLU A 41 12.45 -4.53 1.37
C GLU A 41 11.35 -3.66 0.73
N PHE A 42 10.10 -3.94 1.04
CA PHE A 42 8.94 -3.18 0.56
C PHE A 42 9.00 -1.72 1.01
N ILE A 43 9.24 -1.46 2.30
CA ILE A 43 9.37 -0.11 2.84
C ILE A 43 10.52 0.63 2.17
N SER A 44 11.69 -0.01 2.06
CA SER A 44 12.88 0.59 1.46
C SER A 44 12.62 0.99 0.01
N LEU A 45 11.94 0.14 -0.76
CA LEU A 45 11.59 0.42 -2.15
C LEU A 45 10.53 1.51 -2.25
N ALA A 46 9.45 1.41 -1.47
CA ALA A 46 8.38 2.41 -1.46
C ALA A 46 8.88 3.79 -0.99
N SER A 47 9.87 3.84 -0.08
CA SER A 47 10.46 5.08 0.44
C SER A 47 11.39 5.74 -0.57
N SER A 48 11.89 4.97 -1.55
CA SER A 48 12.73 5.50 -2.62
C SER A 48 11.94 6.25 -3.69
N PHE A 49 10.61 6.14 -3.68
CA PHE A 49 9.76 6.84 -4.63
C PHE A 49 9.42 8.25 -4.17
N GLU A 50 9.62 9.20 -5.06
CA GLU A 50 9.06 10.53 -4.90
C GLU A 50 7.61 10.53 -5.37
N LEU A 51 6.68 10.83 -4.46
CA LEU A 51 5.24 10.88 -4.71
C LEU A 51 4.90 11.74 -5.95
N ALA A 52 5.58 12.88 -6.14
CA ALA A 52 5.37 13.75 -7.30
C ALA A 52 5.70 13.08 -8.65
N ASN A 53 6.66 12.16 -8.67
CA ASN A 53 7.08 11.46 -9.89
C ASN A 53 6.18 10.24 -10.17
N THR A 54 5.87 9.45 -9.15
CA THR A 54 4.97 8.29 -9.27
C THR A 54 3.52 8.70 -9.49
N PHE A 55 3.09 9.87 -9.01
CA PHE A 55 1.77 10.42 -9.31
C PHE A 55 1.62 10.77 -10.80
N LYS A 56 2.65 11.35 -11.41
CA LYS A 56 2.67 11.66 -12.86
C LYS A 56 2.78 10.40 -13.71
N ASP A 57 3.52 9.41 -13.24
CA ASP A 57 3.73 8.13 -13.92
C ASP A 57 3.55 6.95 -12.95
N PRO A 58 2.30 6.43 -12.82
CA PRO A 58 2.00 5.31 -11.94
C PRO A 58 2.72 4.01 -12.30
N SER A 59 3.33 3.91 -13.48
CA SER A 59 4.10 2.71 -13.86
C SER A 59 5.38 2.56 -13.04
N LYS A 60 5.84 3.64 -12.39
CA LYS A 60 7.04 3.67 -11.55
C LYS A 60 6.80 3.20 -10.12
N GLY A 61 5.54 3.07 -9.69
CA GLY A 61 5.20 2.61 -8.35
C GLY A 61 5.22 1.09 -8.20
N ILE A 62 4.94 0.60 -6.98
CA ILE A 62 4.83 -0.83 -6.69
C ILE A 62 3.38 -1.28 -6.78
N ARG A 63 3.10 -2.32 -7.58
CA ARG A 63 1.79 -2.99 -7.56
C ARG A 63 1.63 -3.82 -6.29
N VAL A 64 0.52 -3.63 -5.61
CA VAL A 64 0.13 -4.38 -4.42
C VAL A 64 -1.34 -4.78 -4.51
N VAL A 65 -1.71 -5.83 -3.78
CA VAL A 65 -3.09 -6.24 -3.63
C VAL A 65 -3.52 -5.99 -2.20
N LEU A 66 -4.61 -5.23 -2.02
CA LEU A 66 -5.27 -5.11 -0.73
C LEU A 66 -6.33 -6.20 -0.60
N THR A 67 -6.35 -6.86 0.56
CA THR A 67 -7.44 -7.76 0.94
C THR A 67 -8.02 -7.33 2.28
N SER A 68 -9.34 -7.28 2.38
CA SER A 68 -10.00 -6.96 3.64
C SER A 68 -9.85 -8.12 4.61
N LYS A 69 -9.44 -7.83 5.85
CA LYS A 69 -9.36 -8.85 6.90
C LYS A 69 -10.73 -9.44 7.26
N ASN A 70 -11.81 -8.68 7.02
CA ASN A 70 -13.18 -9.08 7.32
C ASN A 70 -13.91 -9.72 6.12
N GLN A 71 -13.41 -9.54 4.90
CA GLN A 71 -13.98 -10.12 3.68
C GLN A 71 -12.85 -10.62 2.78
N SER A 72 -12.36 -11.86 3.01
CA SER A 72 -11.26 -12.46 2.25
C SER A 72 -11.48 -12.56 0.74
N SER A 73 -12.72 -12.40 0.26
CA SER A 73 -13.08 -12.57 -1.15
C SER A 73 -12.81 -11.33 -2.02
N LYS A 74 -12.67 -10.14 -1.43
CA LYS A 74 -12.43 -8.90 -2.19
C LYS A 74 -10.95 -8.56 -2.20
N LYS A 75 -10.30 -8.88 -3.32
CA LYS A 75 -8.97 -8.38 -3.68
C LYS A 75 -9.13 -7.10 -4.48
N MET A 76 -8.31 -6.12 -4.18
CA MET A 76 -8.29 -4.83 -4.89
C MET A 76 -6.85 -4.53 -5.28
N ASP A 77 -6.64 -4.21 -6.55
CA ASP A 77 -5.33 -3.89 -7.09
C ASP A 77 -5.01 -2.40 -6.92
N PHE A 78 -3.84 -2.13 -6.38
CA PHE A 78 -3.34 -0.79 -6.11
C PHE A 78 -1.91 -0.65 -6.61
N VAL A 79 -1.52 0.60 -6.84
CA VAL A 79 -0.11 0.98 -6.91
C VAL A 79 0.23 1.89 -5.75
N VAL A 80 1.29 1.52 -5.03
CA VAL A 80 1.94 2.35 -4.03
C VAL A 80 2.74 3.41 -4.75
N LEU A 81 2.41 4.66 -4.48
CA LEU A 81 3.05 5.84 -5.05
C LEU A 81 4.29 6.21 -4.23
N ALA A 82 4.16 6.24 -2.92
CA ALA A 82 5.24 6.52 -1.98
C ALA A 82 4.87 6.05 -0.57
N ILE A 83 5.88 5.92 0.28
CA ILE A 83 5.70 5.84 1.74
C ILE A 83 6.55 6.92 2.40
N GLU A 84 5.95 7.71 3.29
CA GLU A 84 6.62 8.74 4.06
C GLU A 84 6.41 8.45 5.56
N GLY A 85 7.46 7.94 6.21
CA GLY A 85 7.38 7.45 7.58
C GLY A 85 6.47 6.22 7.68
N MET A 86 5.25 6.40 8.18
CA MET A 86 4.21 5.35 8.25
C MET A 86 2.99 5.67 7.38
N ASN A 87 3.01 6.76 6.61
CA ASN A 87 1.92 7.11 5.73
C ASN A 87 2.20 6.54 4.35
N LEU A 88 1.27 5.73 3.84
CA LEU A 88 1.39 5.07 2.56
C LEU A 88 0.33 5.60 1.61
N SER A 89 0.79 6.19 0.51
CA SER A 89 -0.04 6.75 -0.54
C SER A 89 -0.17 5.77 -1.68
N MET A 90 -1.39 5.49 -2.09
CA MET A 90 -1.73 4.51 -3.11
C MET A 90 -2.75 5.04 -4.11
N ARG A 91 -2.82 4.39 -5.26
CA ARG A 91 -3.83 4.62 -6.28
C ARG A 91 -4.45 3.30 -6.73
N MET A 92 -5.78 3.27 -6.84
CA MET A 92 -6.54 2.12 -7.38
C MET A 92 -6.44 2.06 -8.91
N PHE A 93 -6.33 0.82 -9.44
CA PHE A 93 -6.33 0.52 -10.88
C PHE A 93 -7.70 0.10 -11.41
#